data_AF-A0A2P2IQM0-F1
#
_entry.id   AF-A0A2P2IQM0-F1
#
_cell.length_a   1.000
_cell.length_b   1.000
_cell.length_c   1.000
_cell.angle_alpha   90.00
_cell.angle_beta   90.00
_cell.angle_gamma   90.00
#
_symmetry.space_group_name_H-M   'P 1'
#
loop_
_entity.id
_entity.type
_entity.pdbx_description
1 polymer ?
#
loop_
_entity_poly.entity_id
_entity_poly.type
_entity_poly.pdbx_seq_one_letter_code
_entity_poly.pdbx_strand_id
1 'polypeptide(L)'
;MPGSSSVQIRTTPGGLLYTRDNANLQYVTSSTMLLFIYSRSLTAAHVNGVKCGSANFSASQIKAFAKSQVDYILGNNPMKMSYMVGFGTKYPTQLHHRGSSIPSIFDHQGKVGCNDGYSNYYSSSKPNPNTHVGAIVGGPDSNDQYKDLRSDYSHAEPTTYMNAAFVGSVAALVAEAESRSECSQLLQQVIRSKKLVD
;
A
#
# COMPACT_ATOMS: atom_id res chain seq x y z
N MET A 1 13.44 -5.16 -10.66
CA MET A 1 13.14 -6.30 -9.78
C MET A 1 14.36 -6.62 -8.94
N PRO A 2 14.22 -6.84 -7.62
CA PRO A 2 15.32 -7.28 -6.76
C PRO A 2 15.99 -8.54 -7.33
N GLY A 3 17.33 -8.62 -7.26
CA GLY A 3 18.09 -9.75 -7.79
C GLY A 3 18.47 -9.68 -9.28
N SER A 4 18.08 -8.61 -10.00
CA SER A 4 18.60 -8.37 -11.36
C SER A 4 20.00 -7.75 -11.33
N SER A 5 20.84 -8.09 -12.31
CA SER A 5 22.17 -7.46 -12.49
C SER A 5 22.10 -5.99 -12.95
N SER A 6 20.91 -5.50 -13.33
CA SER A 6 20.67 -4.11 -13.73
C SER A 6 19.76 -3.36 -12.73
N VAL A 7 19.82 -3.71 -11.45
CA VAL A 7 19.04 -3.05 -10.39
C VAL A 7 19.48 -1.59 -10.23
N GLN A 8 18.55 -0.66 -10.45
CA GLN A 8 18.72 0.76 -10.16
C GLN A 8 18.01 1.19 -8.88
N ILE A 9 16.89 0.54 -8.53
CA ILE A 9 16.09 0.83 -7.34
C ILE A 9 16.19 -0.34 -6.37
N ARG A 10 16.59 -0.05 -5.13
CA ARG A 10 16.77 -1.04 -4.06
C ARG A 10 15.52 -1.11 -3.17
N THR A 11 15.46 -2.16 -2.36
CA THR A 11 14.48 -2.25 -1.28
C THR A 11 15.12 -1.88 0.05
N THR A 12 14.31 -1.44 1.01
CA THR A 12 14.67 -1.39 2.43
C THR A 12 15.01 -2.81 2.95
N PRO A 13 15.62 -2.95 4.13
CA PRO A 13 15.80 -4.25 4.78
C PRO A 13 14.50 -5.07 4.91
N GLY A 14 13.37 -4.40 5.15
CA GLY A 14 12.03 -4.99 5.22
C GLY A 14 11.40 -5.34 3.87
N GLY A 15 12.05 -5.02 2.75
CA GLY A 15 11.59 -5.41 1.40
C GLY A 15 10.68 -4.40 0.70
N LEU A 16 10.57 -3.17 1.21
CA LEU A 16 9.83 -2.08 0.56
C LEU A 16 10.67 -1.47 -0.55
N LEU A 17 10.11 -1.27 -1.74
CA LEU A 17 10.75 -0.50 -2.81
C LEU A 17 11.10 0.91 -2.31
N TYR A 18 12.35 1.33 -2.42
CA TYR A 18 12.81 2.61 -1.88
C TYR A 18 13.49 3.44 -2.96
N THR A 19 12.83 4.52 -3.38
CA THR A 19 13.30 5.40 -4.46
C THR A 19 13.97 6.64 -3.91
N ARG A 20 13.38 7.27 -2.90
CA ARG A 20 13.96 8.42 -2.20
C ARG A 20 13.34 8.55 -0.81
N ASP A 21 14.04 9.30 0.02
CA ASP A 21 13.45 9.85 1.23
C ASP A 21 12.38 10.89 0.86
N ASN A 22 11.38 11.07 1.73
CA ASN A 22 10.18 11.89 1.52
C ASN A 22 9.11 11.27 0.58
N ALA A 23 7.99 10.87 1.20
CA ALA A 23 6.79 10.30 0.62
C ALA A 23 7.09 9.12 -0.32
N ASN A 24 7.95 8.20 0.11
CA ASN A 24 8.39 7.08 -0.72
C ASN A 24 7.23 6.20 -1.20
N LEU A 25 6.14 6.08 -0.43
CA LEU A 25 4.97 5.27 -0.81
C LEU A 25 4.27 5.76 -2.10
N GLN A 26 4.54 6.97 -2.60
CA GLN A 26 4.10 7.38 -3.95
C GLN A 26 4.71 6.54 -5.07
N TYR A 27 5.99 6.21 -4.94
CA TYR A 27 6.69 5.38 -5.91
C TYR A 27 6.30 3.92 -5.74
N VAL A 28 6.12 3.48 -4.49
CA VAL A 28 5.71 2.12 -4.18
C VAL A 28 4.33 1.83 -4.75
N THR A 29 3.33 2.65 -4.44
CA THR A 29 1.93 2.45 -4.88
C THR A 29 1.82 2.48 -6.41
N SER A 30 2.42 3.47 -7.06
CA SER A 30 2.43 3.60 -8.52
C SER A 30 3.15 2.43 -9.20
N SER A 31 4.34 2.06 -8.71
CA SER A 31 5.11 0.94 -9.25
C SER A 31 4.36 -0.38 -9.05
N THR A 32 3.73 -0.56 -7.90
CA THR A 32 2.93 -1.75 -7.57
C THR A 32 1.77 -1.92 -8.54
N MET A 33 1.02 -0.85 -8.80
CA MET A 33 -0.07 -0.85 -9.78
C MET A 33 0.44 -1.24 -11.18
N LEU A 34 1.55 -0.63 -11.62
CA LEU A 34 2.17 -0.94 -12.91
C LEU A 34 2.65 -2.39 -13.00
N LEU A 35 3.25 -2.93 -11.94
CA LEU A 35 3.71 -4.32 -11.91
C LEU A 35 2.55 -5.32 -11.98
N PHE A 36 1.41 -5.02 -11.34
CA PHE A 36 0.21 -5.82 -11.50
C PHE A 36 -0.30 -5.81 -12.94
N ILE A 37 -0.46 -4.60 -13.53
CA ILE A 37 -0.87 -4.46 -14.93
C ILE A 37 0.09 -5.23 -15.85
N TYR A 38 1.39 -5.06 -15.66
CA TYR A 38 2.41 -5.68 -16.49
C TYR A 38 2.39 -7.21 -16.38
N SER A 39 2.29 -7.75 -15.16
CA SER A 39 2.19 -9.20 -14.96
C SER A 39 0.95 -9.80 -15.64
N ARG A 40 -0.18 -9.09 -15.62
CA ARG A 40 -1.41 -9.49 -16.31
C ARG A 40 -1.23 -9.43 -17.82
N SER A 41 -0.59 -8.38 -18.34
CA SER A 41 -0.28 -8.26 -19.78
C SER A 41 0.62 -9.38 -20.27
N LEU A 42 1.68 -9.74 -19.53
CA LEU A 42 2.56 -10.86 -19.86
C LEU A 42 1.79 -12.18 -19.91
N THR A 43 0.91 -12.40 -18.93
CA THR A 43 0.07 -13.61 -18.85
C THR A 43 -0.90 -13.69 -20.04
N ALA A 44 -1.57 -12.59 -20.37
CA ALA A 44 -2.49 -12.51 -21.50
C ALA A 44 -1.80 -12.70 -22.86
N ALA A 45 -0.54 -12.27 -22.97
CA ALA A 45 0.28 -12.44 -24.17
C ALA A 45 1.02 -13.78 -24.25
N HIS A 46 0.80 -14.70 -23.30
CA HIS A 46 1.52 -15.98 -23.18
C HIS A 46 3.06 -15.82 -23.13
N VAL A 47 3.54 -14.72 -22.53
CA VAL A 47 4.96 -14.47 -22.31
C VAL A 47 5.35 -14.98 -20.92
N ASN A 48 6.21 -16.00 -20.88
CA ASN A 48 6.58 -16.70 -19.64
C ASN A 48 7.41 -15.86 -18.64
N GLY A 49 7.99 -14.74 -19.08
CA GLY A 49 8.78 -13.87 -18.23
C GLY A 49 9.57 -12.81 -18.99
N VAL A 50 10.34 -12.02 -18.24
CA VAL A 50 11.15 -10.92 -18.76
C VAL A 50 12.59 -11.09 -18.29
N LYS A 51 13.51 -11.02 -19.25
CA LYS A 51 14.93 -11.08 -18.98
C LYS A 51 15.47 -9.69 -18.63
N CYS A 52 16.03 -9.55 -17.44
CA CYS A 52 16.69 -8.33 -16.97
C CYS A 52 18.16 -8.64 -16.65
N GLY A 53 19.02 -8.43 -17.65
CA GLY A 53 20.43 -8.83 -17.58
C GLY A 53 20.58 -10.36 -17.55
N SER A 54 21.23 -10.88 -16.52
CA SER A 54 21.37 -12.34 -16.31
C SER A 54 20.16 -12.99 -15.63
N ALA A 55 19.23 -12.21 -15.07
CA ALA A 55 18.06 -12.72 -14.35
C ALA A 55 16.83 -12.82 -15.27
N ASN A 56 15.95 -13.79 -15.00
CA ASN A 56 14.65 -13.94 -15.64
C ASN A 56 13.55 -13.89 -14.57
N PHE A 57 12.53 -13.07 -14.81
CA PHE A 57 11.39 -12.92 -13.91
C PHE A 57 10.11 -13.35 -14.60
N SER A 58 9.46 -14.38 -14.08
CA SER A 58 8.15 -14.81 -14.56
C SER A 58 7.07 -13.78 -14.23
N ALA A 59 5.95 -13.83 -14.96
CA ALA A 59 4.77 -13.03 -14.63
C ALA A 59 4.31 -13.25 -13.17
N SER A 60 4.38 -14.49 -12.68
CA SER A 60 4.03 -14.83 -11.29
C SER A 60 4.99 -14.22 -10.27
N GLN A 61 6.30 -14.17 -10.55
CA GLN A 61 7.28 -13.52 -9.67
C GLN A 61 7.09 -12.00 -9.61
N ILE A 62 6.83 -11.36 -10.76
CA ILE A 62 6.54 -9.93 -10.84
C ILE A 62 5.31 -9.59 -9.99
N LYS A 63 4.24 -10.37 -10.15
CA LYS A 63 3.01 -10.22 -9.39
C LYS A 63 3.18 -10.48 -7.90
N ALA A 64 3.94 -11.53 -7.52
CA ALA A 64 4.21 -11.83 -6.13
C ALA A 64 4.96 -10.69 -5.43
N PHE A 65 5.92 -10.06 -6.12
CA PHE A 65 6.60 -8.87 -5.63
C PHE A 65 5.64 -7.68 -5.52
N ALA A 66 4.76 -7.43 -6.50
CA ALA A 66 3.75 -6.38 -6.41
C ALA A 66 2.84 -6.60 -5.19
N LYS A 67 2.38 -7.84 -4.96
CA LYS A 67 1.60 -8.19 -3.76
C LYS A 67 2.38 -7.93 -2.48
N SER A 68 3.67 -8.25 -2.42
CA SER A 68 4.46 -8.00 -1.21
C SER A 68 4.54 -6.52 -0.84
N GLN A 69 4.47 -5.60 -1.83
CA GLN A 69 4.40 -4.16 -1.57
C GLN A 69 3.04 -3.75 -0.98
N VAL A 70 1.94 -4.32 -1.46
CA VAL A 70 0.61 -4.12 -0.86
C VAL A 70 0.59 -4.64 0.57
N ASP A 71 1.08 -5.86 0.78
CA ASP A 71 1.14 -6.48 2.11
C ASP A 71 2.01 -5.65 3.06
N TYR A 72 3.13 -5.11 2.58
CA TYR A 72 3.99 -4.21 3.37
C TYR A 72 3.22 -2.96 3.82
N ILE A 73 2.52 -2.28 2.90
CA ILE A 73 1.70 -1.10 3.22
C ILE A 73 0.63 -1.44 4.27
N LEU A 74 0.06 -2.64 4.22
CA LEU A 74 -1.04 -3.06 5.09
C LEU A 74 -0.59 -3.72 6.41
N GLY A 75 0.71 -3.87 6.66
CA GLY A 75 1.23 -4.30 7.97
C GLY A 75 2.24 -5.42 7.98
N ASN A 76 2.53 -6.05 6.83
CA ASN A 76 3.60 -7.04 6.71
C ASN A 76 4.97 -6.36 6.54
N ASN A 77 5.39 -5.64 7.56
CA ASN A 77 6.64 -4.90 7.63
C ASN A 77 7.32 -5.09 9.00
N PRO A 78 8.59 -4.67 9.17
CA PRO A 78 9.30 -4.80 10.44
C PRO A 78 8.61 -4.12 11.63
N MET A 79 7.87 -3.03 11.40
CA MET A 79 7.15 -2.29 12.44
C MET A 79 5.81 -2.91 12.85
N LYS A 80 5.34 -3.94 12.11
CA LYS A 80 4.04 -4.60 12.28
C LYS A 80 2.89 -3.58 12.36
N MET A 81 2.91 -2.59 11.48
CA MET A 81 1.90 -1.52 11.44
C MET A 81 1.42 -1.27 10.01
N SER A 82 0.14 -1.00 9.85
CA SER A 82 -0.40 -0.49 8.59
C SER A 82 0.07 0.94 8.37
N TYR A 83 0.44 1.30 7.14
CA TYR A 83 0.63 2.68 6.69
C TYR A 83 -0.65 3.27 6.07
N MET A 84 -1.75 2.51 6.05
CA MET A 84 -3.10 2.99 5.77
C MET A 84 -3.82 3.26 7.10
N VAL A 85 -4.25 4.50 7.29
CA VAL A 85 -4.92 4.99 8.51
C VAL A 85 -6.26 4.28 8.69
N GLY A 86 -6.50 3.78 9.91
CA GLY A 86 -7.73 3.05 10.25
C GLY A 86 -7.77 1.59 9.79
N PHE A 87 -6.70 1.08 9.16
CA PHE A 87 -6.59 -0.34 8.79
C PHE A 87 -5.69 -1.12 9.76
N GLY A 88 -6.12 -2.31 10.15
CA GLY A 88 -5.38 -3.16 11.10
C GLY A 88 -5.42 -2.64 12.54
N THR A 89 -4.61 -3.25 13.42
CA THR A 89 -4.59 -2.95 14.87
C THR A 89 -3.61 -1.83 15.24
N LYS A 90 -2.67 -1.49 14.36
CA LYS A 90 -1.65 -0.46 14.57
C LYS A 90 -1.49 0.34 13.28
N TYR A 91 -1.76 1.64 13.32
CA TYR A 91 -1.71 2.56 12.18
C TYR A 91 -1.36 4.00 12.63
N PRO A 92 -0.95 4.91 11.72
CA PRO A 92 -0.68 6.30 12.04
C PRO A 92 -1.90 7.02 12.63
N THR A 93 -1.68 7.73 13.73
CA THR A 93 -2.70 8.52 14.44
C THR A 93 -2.44 10.02 14.35
N GLN A 94 -1.24 10.42 13.90
CA GLN A 94 -0.81 11.81 13.81
C GLN A 94 -0.39 12.21 12.39
N LEU A 95 -1.08 11.69 11.37
CA LEU A 95 -0.79 12.05 9.97
C LEU A 95 -0.83 13.58 9.74
N HIS A 96 -0.02 14.09 8.80
CA HIS A 96 0.01 15.50 8.45
C HIS A 96 -1.20 15.88 7.59
N HIS A 97 -2.35 16.14 8.22
CA HIS A 97 -3.55 16.58 7.51
C HIS A 97 -4.40 17.52 8.37
N ARG A 98 -4.62 18.75 7.92
CA ARG A 98 -5.32 19.80 8.68
C ARG A 98 -6.72 19.40 9.10
N GLY A 99 -7.50 18.83 8.18
CA GLY A 99 -8.86 18.35 8.48
C GLY A 99 -8.88 17.13 9.40
N SER A 100 -7.75 16.43 9.57
CA SER A 100 -7.63 15.33 10.53
C SER A 100 -7.23 15.87 11.91
N SER A 101 -6.29 16.82 11.97
CA SER A 101 -5.70 17.34 13.20
C SER A 101 -6.56 18.37 13.94
N ILE A 102 -7.46 19.07 13.25
CA ILE A 102 -8.34 20.09 13.84
C ILE A 102 -9.72 19.46 14.10
N PRO A 103 -10.31 19.57 15.30
CA PRO A 103 -11.63 19.03 15.62
C PRO A 103 -12.68 19.47 14.62
N SER A 104 -13.67 18.61 14.38
CA SER A 104 -14.80 18.94 13.51
C SER A 104 -15.60 20.12 14.08
N ILE A 105 -16.34 20.83 13.22
CA ILE A 105 -17.26 21.89 13.65
C ILE A 105 -18.40 21.37 14.55
N PHE A 106 -18.64 20.05 14.54
CA PHE A 106 -19.64 19.41 15.39
C PHE A 106 -19.13 19.22 16.82
N ASP A 107 -17.83 18.99 16.99
CA ASP A 107 -17.19 18.83 18.31
C ASP A 107 -16.70 20.16 18.88
N HIS A 108 -16.28 21.08 18.01
CA HIS A 108 -15.83 22.42 18.37
C HIS A 108 -16.40 23.46 17.40
N GLN A 109 -17.49 24.10 17.81
CA GLN A 109 -18.20 25.10 16.99
C GLN A 109 -17.41 26.40 16.79
N GLY A 110 -16.36 26.64 17.60
CA GLY A 110 -15.50 27.80 17.48
C GLY A 110 -14.67 27.79 16.20
N LYS A 111 -14.47 28.96 15.59
CA LYS A 111 -13.54 29.09 14.46
C LYS A 111 -12.11 28.92 14.96
N VAL A 112 -11.39 27.95 14.41
CA VAL A 112 -9.95 27.80 14.64
C VAL A 112 -9.19 28.73 13.71
N GLY A 113 -8.48 29.72 14.26
CA GLY A 113 -7.61 30.60 13.50
C GLY A 113 -6.37 29.89 12.96
N CYS A 114 -5.66 30.47 12.00
CA CYS A 114 -4.43 29.89 11.45
C CYS A 114 -3.35 29.69 12.53
N ASN A 115 -3.16 30.70 13.39
CA ASN A 115 -2.20 30.64 14.49
C ASN A 115 -2.61 29.57 15.52
N ASP A 116 -3.89 29.48 15.86
CA ASP A 116 -4.42 28.44 16.75
C ASP A 116 -4.26 27.04 16.15
N GLY A 117 -4.48 26.91 14.84
CA GLY A 117 -4.20 25.73 14.03
C GLY A 117 -2.77 25.24 14.24
N TYR A 118 -1.82 26.16 14.19
CA TYR A 118 -0.41 25.85 14.36
C TYR A 118 -0.03 25.58 15.82
N SER A 119 -0.42 26.46 16.75
CA SER A 119 0.01 26.42 18.15
C SER A 119 -0.67 25.31 18.96
N ASN A 120 -1.94 24.99 18.67
CA ASN A 120 -2.74 24.07 19.46
C ASN A 120 -2.88 22.69 18.82
N TYR A 121 -2.83 22.59 17.49
CA TYR A 121 -3.11 21.33 16.78
C TYR A 121 -1.90 20.78 16.04
N TYR A 122 -1.17 21.59 15.26
CA TYR A 122 0.00 21.11 14.52
C TYR A 122 1.09 20.57 15.44
N SER A 123 1.44 21.33 16.49
CA SER A 123 2.48 21.02 17.49
C SER A 123 2.06 19.99 18.54
N SER A 124 0.77 19.63 18.61
CA SER A 124 0.25 18.72 19.63
C SER A 124 0.78 17.29 19.44
N SER A 125 1.18 16.64 20.52
CA SER A 125 1.55 15.22 20.53
C SER A 125 0.35 14.27 20.65
N LYS A 126 -0.87 14.81 20.74
CA LYS A 126 -2.09 14.00 20.80
C LYS A 126 -2.43 13.44 19.41
N PRO A 127 -3.09 12.26 19.36
CA PRO A 127 -3.73 11.77 18.15
C PRO A 127 -4.64 12.82 17.49
N ASN A 128 -4.74 12.75 16.17
CA ASN A 128 -5.69 13.55 15.41
C ASN A 128 -7.13 13.25 15.87
N PRO A 129 -7.96 14.27 16.15
CA PRO A 129 -9.35 14.07 16.58
C PRO A 129 -10.24 13.41 15.52
N ASN A 130 -9.94 13.62 14.23
CA ASN A 130 -10.69 12.98 13.14
C ASN A 130 -9.80 11.93 12.47
N THR A 131 -10.17 10.66 12.57
CA THR A 131 -9.47 9.57 11.88
C THR A 131 -9.65 9.69 10.37
N HIS A 132 -8.56 9.94 9.65
CA HIS A 132 -8.59 9.99 8.18
C HIS A 132 -8.56 8.57 7.59
N VAL A 133 -9.67 7.83 7.76
CA VAL A 133 -9.77 6.43 7.34
C VAL A 133 -9.40 6.25 5.87
N GLY A 134 -8.55 5.26 5.59
CA GLY A 134 -8.10 4.90 4.25
C GLY A 134 -6.92 5.72 3.73
N ALA A 135 -6.52 6.82 4.38
CA ALA A 135 -5.39 7.61 3.94
C ALA A 135 -4.07 6.83 4.05
N ILE A 136 -3.29 6.81 2.98
CA ILE A 136 -1.93 6.24 2.97
C ILE A 136 -0.94 7.36 3.21
N VAL A 137 -0.13 7.24 4.26
CA VAL A 137 0.93 8.21 4.58
C VAL A 137 2.14 8.02 3.66
N GLY A 138 3.11 8.94 3.72
CA GLY A 138 4.36 8.87 2.96
C GLY A 138 5.21 7.62 3.22
N GLY A 139 5.06 7.00 4.41
CA GLY A 139 5.65 5.72 4.79
C GLY A 139 7.01 5.84 5.47
N PRO A 140 7.73 4.72 5.65
CA PRO A 140 8.96 4.69 6.45
C PRO A 140 10.17 5.24 5.70
N ASP A 141 11.25 5.46 6.47
CA ASP A 141 12.58 5.77 5.97
C ASP A 141 13.26 4.52 5.34
N SER A 142 14.53 4.69 4.91
CA SER A 142 15.30 3.62 4.27
C SER A 142 15.61 2.42 5.17
N ASN A 143 15.41 2.55 6.49
CA ASN A 143 15.67 1.53 7.51
C ASN A 143 14.36 0.97 8.09
N ASP A 144 13.26 1.12 7.35
CA ASP A 144 11.92 0.67 7.74
C ASP A 144 11.39 1.37 9.01
N GLN A 145 11.95 2.51 9.41
CA GLN A 145 11.49 3.26 10.58
C GLN A 145 10.47 4.32 10.19
N TYR A 146 9.44 4.48 11.03
CA TYR A 146 8.39 5.48 10.86
C TYR A 146 8.12 6.15 12.20
N LYS A 147 8.12 7.49 12.19
CA LYS A 147 7.72 8.30 13.35
C LYS A 147 6.32 8.83 13.10
N ASP A 148 5.37 8.47 13.96
CA ASP A 148 4.00 8.98 13.88
C ASP A 148 3.95 10.40 14.45
N LEU A 149 4.51 11.34 13.69
CA LEU A 149 4.63 12.75 14.05
C LEU A 149 4.08 13.61 12.93
N ARG A 150 3.10 14.46 13.28
CA ARG A 150 2.47 15.38 12.33
C ARG A 150 3.46 16.36 11.71
N SER A 151 4.52 16.73 12.43
CA SER A 151 5.56 17.61 11.93
C SER A 151 6.50 16.95 10.91
N ASP A 152 6.53 15.61 10.87
CA ASP A 152 7.30 14.84 9.90
C ASP A 152 6.50 14.68 8.61
N TYR A 153 6.22 15.81 7.94
CA TYR A 153 5.44 15.82 6.68
C TYR A 153 6.08 14.93 5.60
N SER A 154 7.39 14.72 5.64
CA SER A 154 8.07 13.81 4.70
C SER A 154 7.53 12.38 4.77
N HIS A 155 7.12 11.91 5.95
CA HIS A 155 6.65 10.53 6.15
C HIS A 155 5.16 10.46 6.45
N ALA A 156 4.60 11.49 7.09
CA ALA A 156 3.23 11.52 7.60
C ALA A 156 2.19 12.12 6.64
N GLU A 157 2.61 12.76 5.54
CA GLU A 157 1.69 13.39 4.58
C GLU A 157 0.92 12.32 3.76
N PRO A 158 -0.42 12.34 3.76
CA PRO A 158 -1.21 11.58 2.81
C PRO A 158 -1.40 12.36 1.51
N THR A 159 -1.56 11.65 0.38
CA THR A 159 -1.87 12.30 -0.90
C THR A 159 -2.86 11.49 -1.72
N THR A 160 -3.64 12.19 -2.55
CA THR A 160 -4.67 11.57 -3.39
C THR A 160 -4.08 10.58 -4.40
N TYR A 161 -2.91 10.88 -4.96
CA TYR A 161 -2.28 10.04 -5.98
C TYR A 161 -1.71 8.73 -5.39
N MET A 162 -1.22 8.74 -4.15
CA MET A 162 -0.83 7.50 -3.45
C MET A 162 -2.02 6.56 -3.30
N ASN A 163 -3.15 7.10 -2.81
CA ASN A 163 -4.39 6.37 -2.67
C ASN A 163 -4.96 5.87 -4.01
N ALA A 164 -4.94 6.71 -5.05
CA ALA A 164 -5.44 6.34 -6.38
C ALA A 164 -4.71 5.11 -6.96
N ALA A 165 -3.37 5.12 -6.92
CA ALA A 165 -2.57 3.99 -7.39
C ALA A 165 -2.74 2.74 -6.52
N PHE A 166 -2.86 2.92 -5.20
CA PHE A 166 -3.08 1.81 -4.28
C PHE A 166 -4.44 1.13 -4.50
N VAL A 167 -5.51 1.89 -4.73
CA VAL A 167 -6.85 1.36 -5.05
C VAL A 167 -6.78 0.46 -6.30
N GLY A 168 -6.09 0.91 -7.35
CA GLY A 168 -5.86 0.09 -8.55
C GLY A 168 -5.09 -1.22 -8.26
N SER A 169 -4.12 -1.17 -7.35
CA SER A 169 -3.35 -2.34 -6.92
C SER A 169 -4.19 -3.36 -6.15
N VAL A 170 -5.03 -2.90 -5.22
CA VAL A 170 -5.91 -3.78 -4.44
C VAL A 170 -7.04 -4.36 -5.28
N ALA A 171 -7.61 -3.58 -6.21
CA ALA A 171 -8.64 -4.06 -7.13
C ALA A 171 -8.15 -5.27 -7.95
N ALA A 172 -6.89 -5.26 -8.40
CA ALA A 172 -6.29 -6.38 -9.10
C ALA A 172 -6.22 -7.66 -8.23
N LEU A 173 -5.99 -7.51 -6.92
CA LEU A 173 -5.96 -8.65 -5.98
C LEU A 173 -7.35 -9.18 -5.65
N VAL A 174 -8.36 -8.30 -5.52
CA VAL A 174 -9.74 -8.70 -5.22
C VAL A 174 -10.35 -9.47 -6.39
N ALA A 175 -10.24 -8.96 -7.62
CA ALA A 175 -10.78 -9.62 -8.81
C ALA A 175 -10.25 -11.05 -8.98
N GLU A 176 -9.02 -11.31 -8.54
CA GLU A 176 -8.44 -12.65 -8.58
C GLU A 176 -8.91 -13.55 -7.46
N ALA A 177 -9.09 -13.02 -6.25
CA ALA A 177 -9.66 -13.77 -5.13
C ALA A 177 -11.08 -14.24 -5.47
N GLU A 178 -11.85 -13.41 -6.16
CA GLU A 178 -13.17 -13.74 -6.71
C GLU A 178 -13.08 -14.78 -7.83
N SER A 179 -12.16 -14.64 -8.79
CA SER A 179 -11.96 -15.68 -9.82
C SER A 179 -11.54 -17.05 -9.23
N ARG A 180 -10.82 -17.05 -8.10
CA ARG A 180 -10.41 -18.27 -7.39
C ARG A 180 -11.57 -18.88 -6.59
N SER A 181 -12.47 -18.06 -6.06
CA SER A 181 -13.67 -18.56 -5.36
C SER A 181 -14.67 -19.17 -6.35
N GLU A 182 -14.81 -18.63 -7.56
CA GLU A 182 -15.56 -19.23 -8.66
C GLU A 182 -14.92 -20.53 -9.19
N CYS A 183 -13.58 -20.60 -9.22
CA CYS A 183 -12.85 -21.79 -9.64
C CYS A 183 -12.97 -22.99 -8.66
N SER A 184 -13.38 -22.75 -7.41
CA SER A 184 -13.69 -23.82 -6.44
C SER A 184 -15.04 -24.50 -6.73
N GLN A 185 -16.02 -23.77 -7.26
CA GLN A 185 -17.37 -24.31 -7.52
C GLN A 185 -17.42 -25.14 -8.81
N LEU A 186 -16.68 -24.76 -9.85
CA LEU A 186 -16.62 -25.52 -11.12
C LEU A 186 -15.84 -26.84 -10.99
N LEU A 187 -14.76 -26.88 -10.19
CA LEU A 187 -14.01 -28.11 -9.92
C LEU A 187 -14.83 -29.12 -9.08
N GLN A 188 -15.65 -28.65 -8.14
CA GLN A 188 -16.55 -29.53 -7.38
C GLN A 188 -17.71 -30.08 -8.22
N GLN A 189 -18.22 -29.33 -9.20
CA GLN A 189 -19.25 -29.82 -10.12
C GLN A 189 -18.71 -30.87 -11.09
N VAL A 190 -17.50 -30.68 -11.64
CA VAL A 190 -16.88 -31.66 -12.56
C VAL A 190 -16.45 -32.95 -11.85
N ILE A 191 -16.04 -32.88 -10.57
CA ILE A 191 -15.71 -34.06 -9.77
C ILE A 191 -16.97 -34.84 -9.34
N ARG A 192 -18.12 -34.17 -9.12
CA ARG A 192 -19.39 -34.84 -8.79
C ARG A 192 -20.02 -35.57 -9.98
N SER A 193 -19.82 -35.09 -11.20
CA SER A 193 -20.38 -35.73 -12.40
C SER A 193 -19.65 -37.01 -12.87
N LYS A 194 -18.51 -37.37 -12.26
CA LYS A 194 -17.80 -38.65 -12.53
C LYS A 194 -18.09 -39.77 -11.52
N LYS A 195 -18.94 -39.54 -10.52
CA LYS A 195 -19.35 -40.55 -9.52
C LYS A 195 -20.77 -41.12 -9.72
N LEU A 196 -21.38 -40.87 -10.89
CA LEU A 196 -22.75 -41.32 -11.21
C LEU A 196 -22.80 -42.28 -12.41
N VAL A 197 -21.67 -42.88 -12.78
CA VAL A 197 -21.62 -44.02 -13.71
C VAL A 197 -20.65 -45.05 -13.12
N ASP A 198 -21.13 -45.75 -12.09
CA ASP A 198 -20.80 -47.12 -11.67
C ASP A 198 -21.79 -47.55 -10.59
#